data_AF-A0A7C1AUW1-F1
#
_entry.id   AF-A0A7C1AUW1-F1
#
_cell.length_a   1.000
_cell.length_b   1.000
_cell.length_c   1.000
_cell.angle_alpha   90.00
_cell.angle_beta   90.00
_cell.angle_gamma   90.00
#
_symmetry.space_group_name_H-M   'P 1'
#
loop_
_entity.id
_entity.type
_entity.pdbx_description
1 polymer ?
#
loop_
_entity_poly.entity_id
_entity_poly.type
_entity_poly.pdbx_seq_one_letter_code
_entity_poly.pdbx_strand_id
1 'polypeptide(L)'
;DRTVLLIAARDAGIKVTENELKQAIINTAYFQRNGVFDPNVYKRALKLSRITPRSYERGLKNDLVISRISNLIGETSELSSEELKILESIKGGNRDQLNRIFRSTKSNQAIRVFIESVKRQMDIEINRDIIS
;
A
#
# COMPACT_ATOMS: atom_id res chain seq x y z
N ASP A 1 0.81 -12.41 -0.91
CA ASP A 1 1.18 -11.04 -1.29
C ASP A 1 1.09 -10.05 -0.12
N ARG A 2 -0.10 -9.74 0.42
CA ARG A 2 -0.21 -8.84 1.60
C ARG A 2 0.68 -9.24 2.77
N THR A 3 0.69 -10.51 3.17
CA THR A 3 1.56 -11.01 4.24
C THR A 3 3.04 -10.82 3.93
N VAL A 4 3.45 -11.05 2.68
CA VAL A 4 4.83 -10.86 2.20
C VAL A 4 5.24 -9.39 2.33
N LEU A 5 4.36 -8.47 1.90
CA LEU A 5 4.61 -7.03 2.05
C LEU A 5 4.68 -6.58 3.51
N LEU A 6 3.87 -7.16 4.41
CA LEU A 6 3.94 -6.86 5.84
C LEU A 6 5.23 -7.35 6.48
N ILE A 7 5.69 -8.55 6.10
CA ILE A 7 6.98 -9.10 6.54
C ILE A 7 8.11 -8.20 6.05
N ALA A 8 8.15 -7.92 4.75
CA ALA A 8 9.16 -7.04 4.15
C ALA A 8 9.17 -5.65 4.78
N ALA A 9 8.00 -5.07 5.07
CA ALA A 9 7.90 -3.78 5.75
C ALA A 9 8.46 -3.83 7.17
N ARG A 10 8.16 -4.89 7.93
CA ARG A 10 8.70 -5.09 9.27
C ARG A 10 10.23 -5.18 9.23
N ASP A 11 10.76 -5.97 8.31
CA ASP A 11 12.20 -6.23 8.20
C ASP A 11 12.96 -4.98 7.72
N ALA A 12 12.32 -4.15 6.88
CA ALA A 12 12.80 -2.82 6.48
C ALA A 12 12.59 -1.73 7.55
N GLY A 13 12.04 -2.06 8.73
CA GLY A 13 11.76 -1.09 9.80
C GLY A 13 10.63 -0.10 9.50
N ILE A 14 9.84 -0.34 8.45
CA ILE A 14 8.70 0.49 8.05
C ILE A 14 7.56 0.28 9.04
N LYS A 15 7.19 1.35 9.73
CA LYS A 15 6.12 1.35 10.74
C LYS A 15 5.17 2.52 10.51
N VAL A 16 3.97 2.39 11.07
CA VAL A 16 2.98 3.46 11.18
C VAL A 16 2.83 3.80 12.65
N THR A 17 2.94 5.08 12.95
CA THR A 17 2.79 5.64 14.30
C THR A 17 1.33 5.69 14.71
N GLU A 18 1.07 5.73 16.02
CA GLU A 18 -0.29 5.87 16.53
C GLU A 18 -0.94 7.19 16.10
N ASN A 19 -0.15 8.25 15.92
CA ASN A 19 -0.68 9.53 15.44
C ASN A 19 -1.10 9.45 13.96
N GLU A 20 -0.31 8.81 13.10
CA GLU A 20 -0.70 8.58 11.70
C GLU A 20 -1.97 7.73 11.59
N LEU A 21 -2.08 6.68 12.40
CA LEU A 21 -3.29 5.85 12.47
C LEU A 21 -4.50 6.69 12.91
N LYS A 22 -4.36 7.49 13.97
CA LYS A 22 -5.41 8.39 14.45
C LYS A 22 -5.84 9.39 13.37
N GLN A 23 -4.89 10.01 12.68
CA GLN A 23 -5.19 10.95 11.60
C GLN A 23 -5.93 10.26 10.45
N ALA A 24 -5.53 9.05 10.07
CA ALA A 24 -6.24 8.28 9.04
C ALA A 24 -7.70 7.99 9.42
N ILE A 25 -7.97 7.67 10.70
CA ILE A 25 -9.33 7.44 11.20
C ILE A 25 -10.15 8.74 11.18
N ILE A 26 -9.57 9.85 11.66
CA ILE A 26 -10.23 11.17 11.69
C ILE A 26 -10.59 11.64 10.28
N ASN A 27 -9.70 11.39 9.31
CA ASN A 27 -9.88 11.79 7.92
C ASN A 27 -10.75 10.83 7.10
N THR A 28 -11.23 9.74 7.70
CA THR A 28 -12.15 8.83 7.03
C THR A 28 -13.54 9.48 6.97
N ALA A 29 -13.94 9.93 5.78
CA ALA A 29 -15.20 10.65 5.54
C ALA A 29 -16.43 9.93 6.12
N TYR A 30 -16.46 8.60 6.08
CA TYR A 30 -17.55 7.79 6.62
C TYR A 30 -17.73 7.89 8.14
N PHE A 31 -16.69 8.32 8.88
CA PHE A 31 -16.73 8.53 10.32
C PHE A 31 -16.94 9.98 10.73
N GLN A 32 -17.23 10.86 9.76
CA GLN A 32 -17.43 12.27 10.00
C GLN A 32 -18.92 12.62 10.06
N ARG A 33 -19.26 13.62 10.87
CA ARG A 33 -20.54 14.32 10.87
C ARG A 33 -20.25 15.79 10.61
N ASN A 34 -20.83 16.34 9.55
CA ASN A 34 -20.56 17.71 9.10
C ASN A 34 -19.05 17.97 8.86
N GLY A 35 -18.34 16.99 8.28
CA GLY A 35 -16.91 17.09 7.97
C GLY A 35 -15.96 16.94 9.17
N VAL A 36 -16.48 16.72 10.39
CA VAL A 36 -15.67 16.52 11.60
C VAL A 36 -15.85 15.11 12.12
N PHE A 37 -14.77 14.46 12.54
CA PHE A 37 -14.82 13.11 13.10
C PHE A 37 -15.82 13.02 14.27
N ASP A 38 -16.71 12.03 14.22
CA ASP A 38 -17.70 11.78 15.26
C ASP A 38 -17.50 10.35 15.83
N PRO A 39 -17.06 10.23 17.10
CA PRO A 39 -16.84 8.93 17.74
C PRO A 39 -18.09 8.03 17.78
N ASN A 40 -19.29 8.61 17.82
CA ASN A 40 -20.53 7.84 17.82
C ASN A 40 -20.84 7.31 16.42
N VAL A 41 -20.57 8.09 15.36
CA VAL A 41 -20.66 7.60 13.98
C VAL A 41 -19.69 6.44 13.77
N TYR A 42 -18.43 6.61 14.16
CA TYR A 42 -17.41 5.56 14.13
C TYR A 42 -17.85 4.28 14.84
N LYS A 43 -18.26 4.37 16.11
CA LYS A 43 -18.68 3.19 16.90
C LYS A 43 -19.92 2.51 16.31
N ARG A 44 -20.91 3.28 15.84
CA ARG A 44 -22.12 2.73 15.21
C ARG A 44 -21.79 2.02 13.89
N ALA A 45 -20.98 2.64 13.05
CA ALA A 45 -20.50 2.06 11.81
C ALA A 45 -19.83 0.70 12.05
N LEU A 46 -18.86 0.65 12.97
CA LEU A 46 -18.17 -0.59 13.31
C LEU A 46 -19.11 -1.65 13.88
N LYS A 47 -20.06 -1.25 14.74
CA LYS A 47 -21.07 -2.15 15.29
C LYS A 47 -21.96 -2.76 14.20
N LEU A 48 -22.41 -1.96 13.23
CA LEU A 48 -23.20 -2.44 12.08
C LEU A 48 -22.42 -3.44 11.24
N SER A 49 -21.12 -3.21 11.04
CA SER A 49 -20.22 -4.13 10.34
C SER A 49 -19.77 -5.32 11.20
N ARG A 50 -20.16 -5.41 12.48
CA ARG A 50 -19.72 -6.44 13.45
C ARG A 50 -18.19 -6.48 13.62
N ILE A 51 -17.54 -5.33 13.52
CA ILE A 51 -16.08 -5.17 13.68
C ILE A 51 -15.81 -4.46 15.00
N THR A 52 -14.79 -4.89 15.74
CA THR A 52 -14.34 -4.18 16.95
C THR A 52 -13.38 -3.05 16.58
N PRO A 53 -13.31 -1.95 17.36
CA PRO A 53 -12.35 -0.88 17.13
C PRO A 53 -10.91 -1.38 16.96
N ARG A 54 -10.47 -2.27 17.86
CA ARG A 54 -9.13 -2.88 17.81
C ARG A 54 -8.88 -3.69 16.53
N SER A 55 -9.89 -4.37 16.00
CA SER A 55 -9.76 -5.12 14.74
C SER A 55 -9.64 -4.17 13.56
N TYR A 56 -10.52 -3.15 13.51
CA TYR A 56 -10.50 -2.12 12.49
C TYR A 56 -9.17 -1.36 12.46
N GLU A 57 -8.73 -0.84 13.61
CA GLU A 57 -7.47 -0.09 13.77
C GLU A 57 -6.26 -0.91 13.34
N ARG A 58 -6.23 -2.21 13.68
CA ARG A 58 -5.17 -3.12 13.24
C ARG A 58 -5.19 -3.34 11.73
N GLY A 59 -6.37 -3.52 11.15
CA GLY A 59 -6.54 -3.63 9.70
C GLY A 59 -6.04 -2.38 8.98
N LEU A 60 -6.50 -1.21 9.43
CA LEU A 60 -6.09 0.08 8.89
C LEU A 60 -4.58 0.30 9.04
N LYS A 61 -3.99 -0.05 10.19
CA LYS A 61 -2.54 0.03 10.39
C LYS A 61 -1.78 -0.84 9.38
N ASN A 62 -2.23 -2.06 9.14
CA ASN A 62 -1.63 -2.94 8.13
C ASN A 62 -1.79 -2.37 6.72
N ASP A 63 -2.96 -1.80 6.39
CA ASP A 63 -3.19 -1.15 5.10
C ASP A 63 -2.25 0.04 4.87
N LEU A 64 -2.06 0.87 5.90
CA LEU A 64 -1.14 2.01 5.85
C LEU A 64 0.32 1.56 5.68
N VAL A 65 0.74 0.50 6.39
CA VAL A 65 2.08 -0.10 6.23
C VAL A 65 2.27 -0.64 4.81
N ILE A 66 1.30 -1.41 4.31
CA ILE A 66 1.35 -1.98 2.95
C ILE A 66 1.39 -0.88 1.90
N SER A 67 0.60 0.18 2.06
CA SER A 67 0.61 1.34 1.16
C SER A 67 1.97 2.02 1.16
N ARG A 68 2.58 2.23 2.33
CA ARG A 68 3.89 2.87 2.46
C ARG A 68 4.98 2.07 1.74
N ILE A 69 5.08 0.76 2.00
CA ILE A 69 6.10 -0.06 1.31
C ILE A 69 5.83 -0.17 -0.19
N SER A 70 4.57 -0.32 -0.60
CA SER A 70 4.20 -0.38 -2.03
C SER A 70 4.59 0.90 -2.76
N ASN A 71 4.37 2.06 -2.15
CA ASN A 71 4.75 3.35 -2.73
C ASN A 71 6.26 3.47 -2.87
N LEU A 72 7.02 3.13 -1.82
CA LEU A 72 8.49 3.16 -1.87
C LEU A 72 9.05 2.25 -2.97
N ILE A 73 8.51 1.03 -3.12
CA ILE A 73 8.91 0.13 -4.21
C ILE A 73 8.53 0.73 -5.56
N GLY A 74 7.31 1.24 -5.70
CA GLY A 74 6.81 1.83 -6.93
C GLY A 74 7.60 3.04 -7.41
N GLU A 75 8.08 3.86 -6.49
CA GLU A 75 8.91 5.05 -6.76
C GLU A 75 10.27 4.71 -7.39
N THR A 76 10.78 3.49 -7.19
CA THR A 76 12.03 3.03 -7.83
C THR A 76 11.88 2.71 -9.32
N SER A 77 10.64 2.68 -9.83
CA SER A 77 10.38 2.27 -11.20
C SER A 77 10.53 3.43 -12.20
N GLU A 78 11.45 3.26 -13.14
CA GLU A 78 11.69 4.21 -14.22
C GLU A 78 10.90 3.85 -15.49
N LEU A 79 10.53 4.89 -16.25
CA LEU A 79 9.97 4.70 -17.59
C LEU A 79 11.07 4.29 -18.55
N SER A 80 10.76 3.36 -19.45
CA SER A 80 11.72 2.98 -20.50
C SER A 80 11.87 4.09 -21.54
N SER A 81 12.98 4.05 -22.28
CA SER A 81 13.23 4.96 -23.39
C SER A 81 12.09 4.97 -24.41
N GLU A 82 11.46 3.82 -24.66
CA GLU A 82 10.33 3.67 -25.58
C GLU A 82 9.08 4.36 -25.03
N GLU A 83 8.77 4.20 -23.75
CA GLU A 83 7.64 4.86 -23.10
C GLU A 83 7.81 6.39 -23.09
N LEU A 84 9.04 6.86 -22.84
CA LEU A 84 9.36 8.29 -22.91
C LEU A 84 9.14 8.85 -24.33
N LYS A 85 9.60 8.15 -25.37
CA LYS A 85 9.37 8.53 -26.77
C LYS A 85 7.87 8.55 -27.11
N ILE A 86 7.10 7.57 -26.64
CA ILE A 86 5.65 7.55 -26.83
C ILE A 86 5.02 8.78 -26.16
N LEU A 87 5.40 9.11 -24.93
CA LEU A 87 4.90 10.31 -24.26
C LEU A 87 5.24 11.58 -25.05
N GLU A 88 6.47 11.71 -25.55
CA GLU A 88 6.93 12.85 -26.37
C GLU A 88 6.12 13.04 -27.65
N SER A 89 5.66 11.94 -28.25
CA SER A 89 4.81 12.00 -29.44
C SER A 89 3.37 12.48 -29.19
N ILE A 90 2.91 12.47 -27.92
CA ILE A 90 1.53 12.83 -27.55
C ILE A 90 1.48 14.24 -26.95
N LYS A 91 0.45 15.00 -27.33
CA LYS A 91 0.23 16.38 -26.87
C LYS A 91 -0.97 16.49 -25.92
N GLY A 92 -0.94 17.50 -25.04
CA GLY A 92 -2.06 17.91 -24.18
C GLY A 92 -2.48 16.88 -23.12
N GLY A 93 -3.74 16.92 -22.69
CA GLY A 93 -4.25 16.11 -21.57
C GLY A 93 -4.13 14.59 -21.75
N ASN A 94 -4.06 14.10 -23.00
CA ASN A 94 -3.82 12.69 -23.29
C ASN A 94 -2.42 12.23 -22.83
N ARG A 95 -1.42 13.13 -22.89
CA ARG A 95 -0.06 12.86 -22.43
C ARG A 95 -0.02 12.61 -20.93
N ASP A 96 -0.71 13.45 -20.14
CA ASP A 96 -0.74 13.32 -18.68
C ASP A 96 -1.44 12.03 -18.25
N GLN A 97 -2.56 11.69 -18.92
CA GLN A 97 -3.24 10.42 -18.69
C GLN A 97 -2.34 9.23 -19.01
N LEU A 98 -1.64 9.25 -20.14
CA LEU A 98 -0.74 8.16 -20.51
C LEU A 98 0.46 8.05 -19.58
N ASN A 99 1.03 9.18 -19.14
CA ASN A 99 2.12 9.19 -18.16
C ASN A 99 1.68 8.53 -16.84
N ARG A 100 0.45 8.81 -16.37
CA ARG A 100 -0.11 8.12 -15.19
C ARG A 100 -0.27 6.62 -15.42
N ILE A 101 -0.70 6.19 -16.60
CA ILE A 101 -0.84 4.77 -16.94
C ILE A 101 0.51 4.06 -16.96
N PHE A 102 1.52 4.64 -17.61
CA PHE A 102 2.86 4.03 -17.65
C PHE A 102 3.46 3.93 -16.24
N ARG A 103 3.39 5.01 -15.46
CA ARG A 103 3.90 5.00 -14.07
C ARG A 103 3.16 4.00 -13.18
N SER A 104 1.84 3.90 -13.29
CA SER A 104 1.08 2.92 -12.51
C SER A 104 1.40 1.50 -12.93
N THR A 105 1.59 1.25 -14.23
CA THR A 105 1.98 -0.06 -14.76
C THR A 105 3.36 -0.47 -14.27
N LYS A 106 4.35 0.43 -14.36
CA LYS A 106 5.71 0.20 -13.86
C LYS A 106 5.75 -0.05 -12.36
N SER A 107 5.05 0.78 -11.58
CA SER A 107 4.95 0.62 -10.14
C SER A 107 4.34 -0.74 -9.77
N ASN A 108 3.21 -1.11 -10.39
CA ASN A 108 2.56 -2.40 -10.16
C ASN A 108 3.46 -3.58 -10.53
N GLN A 109 4.23 -3.47 -11.62
CA GLN A 109 5.19 -4.50 -12.01
C GLN A 109 6.33 -4.61 -11.00
N ALA A 110 6.91 -3.49 -10.55
CA ALA A 110 7.98 -3.47 -9.55
C ALA A 110 7.53 -4.14 -8.24
N ILE A 111 6.32 -3.81 -7.76
CA ILE A 111 5.72 -4.43 -6.58
C ILE A 111 5.57 -5.95 -6.77
N ARG A 112 5.08 -6.40 -7.93
CA ARG A 112 4.94 -7.83 -8.21
C ARG A 112 6.29 -8.54 -8.19
N VAL A 113 7.30 -7.99 -8.87
CA VAL A 113 8.65 -8.57 -8.92
C VAL A 113 9.27 -8.63 -7.53
N PHE A 114 9.11 -7.59 -6.74
CA PHE A 114 9.56 -7.55 -5.35
C PHE A 114 8.88 -8.63 -4.49
N ILE A 115 7.57 -8.81 -4.61
CA ILE A 115 6.86 -9.87 -3.87
C ILE A 115 7.42 -11.25 -4.22
N GLU A 116 7.66 -11.51 -5.51
CA GLU A 116 8.22 -12.79 -5.96
C GLU A 116 9.66 -12.99 -5.50
N SER A 117 10.48 -11.94 -5.44
CA SER A 117 11.85 -12.05 -4.92
C SER A 117 11.87 -12.38 -3.43
N VAL A 118 11.00 -11.75 -2.62
CA VAL A 118 10.88 -12.03 -1.19
C VAL A 118 10.36 -13.45 -0.95
N LYS A 119 9.34 -13.91 -1.70
CA LYS A 119 8.85 -15.30 -1.60
C LYS A 119 9.96 -16.31 -1.83
N ARG A 120 10.78 -16.11 -2.87
CA ARG A 120 11.92 -17.00 -3.16
C ARG A 120 12.95 -17.02 -2.04
N GLN A 121 13.24 -15.88 -1.41
CA GLN A 121 14.15 -15.84 -0.26
C GLN A 121 13.57 -16.61 0.94
N MET A 122 12.28 -16.45 1.21
CA MET A 122 11.60 -17.20 2.27
C MET A 122 11.61 -18.71 2.01
N ASP A 123 11.37 -19.15 0.77
CA ASP A 123 11.44 -20.56 0.40
C ASP A 123 12.87 -21.12 0.55
N ILE A 124 13.91 -20.31 0.31
CA ILE A 124 15.31 -20.71 0.54
C ILE A 124 15.59 -20.88 2.04
N GLU A 125 15.08 -20.00 2.90
CA GLU A 125 15.23 -20.13 4.36
C GLU A 125 14.48 -21.35 4.90
N ILE A 126 13.20 -21.51 4.55
CA ILE A 126 12.38 -22.63 5.02
C ILE A 126 12.95 -23.97 4.54
N ASN A 127 13.48 -24.07 3.31
CA ASN A 127 14.06 -25.32 2.80
C ASN A 127 15.47 -25.63 3.35
N ARG A 128 16.19 -24.67 3.95
CA ARG A 128 17.49 -24.92 4.58
C ARG A 128 17.34 -25.46 6.00
N ASP A 129 16.28 -25.07 6.70
CA ASP A 129 16.01 -25.48 8.09
C ASP A 129 15.44 -26.92 8.21
N ILE A 130 15.08 -27.57 7.10
CA ILE A 130 14.52 -28.94 7.08
C ILE A 130 15.60 -29.99 6.72
N ILE A 131 16.85 -29.57 6.45
CA ILE A 131 17.96 -30.46 6.07
C ILE A 131 19.08 -30.43 7.12
N SER A 132 18.74 -30.31 8.40
CA SER A 132 19.69 -30.50 9.51
C SER A 132 19.09 -31.34 10.63
#